data_AF-A0A2U3H5N1-F1
#
_entry.id   AF-A0A2U3H5N1-F1
#
_cell.length_a   1.000
_cell.length_b   1.000
_cell.length_c   1.000
_cell.angle_alpha   90.00
_cell.angle_beta   90.00
_cell.angle_gamma   90.00
#
_symmetry.space_group_name_H-M   'P 1'
#
loop_
_entity.id
_entity.type
_entity.pdbx_description
1 polymer ?
#
loop_
_entity_poly.entity_id
_entity_poly.type
_entity_poly.pdbx_seq_one_letter_code
_entity_poly.pdbx_strand_id
1 'polypeptide(L)'
;MAWEEWEQLKATAVERQSTQTQLNQLPADQGGSGTSGVHGPPSGRLRSDKAVWSKAGEAVGGLRDNTGRALAELKAGQTGLGKGPGCLTAAAQQGVYDSWERRVKDISELCDGLAGVLEKTGNDQLRTDEAVKAEIAKLKVGSGGTSTADGRSR
;
A
#
# COMPACT_ATOMS: atom_id res chain seq x y z
N MET A 1 -12.05 -34.77 21.68
CA MET A 1 -10.97 -34.18 22.51
C MET A 1 -10.47 -32.84 21.96
N ALA A 2 -9.92 -32.74 20.75
CA ALA A 2 -9.49 -31.43 20.20
C ALA A 2 -10.66 -30.48 19.84
N TRP A 3 -11.87 -31.01 19.68
CA TRP A 3 -13.06 -30.23 19.34
C TRP A 3 -13.64 -29.50 20.55
N GLU A 4 -13.66 -30.16 21.73
CA GLU A 4 -14.07 -29.53 22.98
C GLU A 4 -13.13 -28.38 23.39
N GLU A 5 -11.82 -28.51 23.13
CA GLU A 5 -10.85 -27.44 23.35
C GLU A 5 -11.09 -26.24 22.43
N TRP A 6 -11.56 -26.49 21.20
CA TRP A 6 -11.90 -25.44 20.24
C TRP A 6 -13.16 -24.67 20.65
N GLU A 7 -14.18 -25.37 21.16
CA GLU A 7 -15.38 -24.74 21.71
C GLU A 7 -15.09 -23.91 22.98
N GLN A 8 -14.22 -24.40 23.87
CA GLN A 8 -13.78 -23.64 25.05
C GLN A 8 -13.00 -22.37 24.66
N LEU A 9 -12.11 -22.45 23.67
CA LEU A 9 -11.37 -21.29 23.17
C LEU A 9 -12.31 -20.22 22.58
N LYS A 10 -13.35 -20.62 21.86
CA LYS A 10 -14.36 -19.69 21.35
C LYS A 10 -15.18 -19.06 22.46
N ALA A 11 -15.64 -19.84 23.43
CA ALA A 11 -16.42 -19.33 24.57
C ALA A 11 -15.59 -18.28 25.35
N THR A 12 -14.32 -18.58 25.61
CA THR A 12 -13.39 -17.67 26.30
C THR A 12 -13.11 -16.40 25.47
N ALA A 13 -13.09 -16.49 24.14
CA ALA A 13 -12.92 -15.34 23.26
C ALA A 13 -14.14 -14.41 23.26
N VAL A 14 -15.36 -14.96 23.27
CA VAL A 14 -16.60 -14.19 23.39
C VAL A 14 -16.71 -13.51 24.76
N GLU A 15 -16.30 -14.18 25.83
CA GLU A 15 -16.28 -13.61 27.18
C GLU A 15 -15.30 -12.43 27.31
N ARG A 16 -14.16 -12.50 26.58
CA ARG A 16 -13.17 -11.42 26.47
C ARG A 16 -13.58 -10.24 25.59
N GLN A 17 -14.61 -10.35 24.74
CA GLN A 17 -15.10 -9.23 23.90
C GLN A 17 -15.67 -8.05 24.71
N SER A 18 -15.90 -8.23 26.01
CA SER A 18 -16.22 -7.15 26.94
C SER A 18 -15.04 -6.21 27.22
N THR A 19 -13.80 -6.65 26.93
CA THR A 19 -12.64 -5.75 26.88
C THR A 19 -12.62 -5.14 25.49
N GLN A 20 -13.15 -3.92 25.34
CA GLN A 20 -13.08 -3.17 24.09
C GLN A 20 -11.67 -3.28 23.48
N THR A 21 -11.56 -3.95 22.35
CA THR A 21 -10.42 -3.79 21.45
C THR A 21 -10.46 -2.36 20.93
N GLN A 22 -9.80 -1.44 21.65
CA GLN A 22 -9.48 -0.13 21.10
C GLN A 22 -8.52 -0.35 19.94
N LEU A 23 -9.05 -0.31 18.72
CA LEU A 23 -8.26 0.05 17.55
C LEU A 23 -7.58 1.39 17.89
N ASN A 24 -6.26 1.49 17.65
CA ASN A 24 -5.53 2.75 17.76
C ASN A 24 -6.08 3.74 16.71
N GLN A 25 -7.23 4.32 17.01
CA GLN A 25 -7.78 5.43 16.26
C GLN A 25 -7.09 6.69 16.78
N LEU A 26 -6.60 7.52 15.87
CA LEU A 26 -6.21 8.88 16.19
C LEU A 26 -7.37 9.54 16.96
N PRO A 27 -7.11 10.40 17.97
CA PRO A 27 -8.18 11.00 18.75
C PRO A 27 -9.22 11.63 17.82
N ALA A 28 -10.44 11.11 17.84
CA ALA A 28 -11.56 11.80 17.23
C ALA A 28 -11.85 13.00 18.12
N ASP A 29 -11.46 14.19 17.66
CA ASP A 29 -11.76 15.42 18.37
C ASP A 29 -13.28 15.54 18.54
N GLN A 30 -13.69 15.42 19.78
CA GLN A 30 -15.04 15.51 20.26
C GLN A 30 -15.46 16.97 20.19
N GLY A 31 -16.26 17.35 19.19
CA GLY A 31 -16.80 18.70 19.13
C GLY A 31 -17.77 18.97 17.98
N GLY A 32 -19.06 19.00 18.29
CA GLY A 32 -19.97 20.01 17.73
C GLY A 32 -20.83 19.60 16.53
N SER A 33 -22.10 19.34 16.83
CA SER A 33 -23.23 19.38 15.91
C SER A 33 -23.26 20.66 15.05
N GLY A 34 -23.54 20.54 13.75
CA GLY A 34 -24.13 21.65 12.99
C GLY A 34 -23.64 21.88 11.56
N THR A 35 -24.60 21.78 10.64
CA THR A 35 -24.70 22.45 9.33
C THR A 35 -23.94 21.86 8.15
N SER A 36 -24.75 21.48 7.16
CA SER A 36 -24.42 21.31 5.75
C SER A 36 -23.67 22.55 5.25
N GLY A 37 -22.45 22.37 4.76
CA GLY A 37 -21.61 23.47 4.30
C GLY A 37 -20.28 22.98 3.77
N VAL A 38 -20.13 23.08 2.46
CA VAL A 38 -18.91 22.93 1.66
C VAL A 38 -17.65 23.41 2.43
N HIS A 39 -16.64 22.53 2.49
CA HIS A 39 -15.30 22.74 3.08
C HIS A 39 -15.20 22.68 4.63
N GLY A 40 -15.18 21.46 5.18
CA GLY A 40 -14.59 21.21 6.50
C GLY A 40 -13.06 21.47 6.49
N PRO A 41 -12.45 21.77 7.66
CA PRO A 41 -11.00 21.95 7.80
C PRO A 41 -10.26 20.68 7.35
N PRO A 42 -8.98 20.75 6.95
CA PRO A 42 -8.29 19.62 6.35
C PRO A 42 -7.98 18.56 7.42
N SER A 43 -8.97 17.74 7.76
CA SER A 43 -8.71 16.36 8.16
C SER A 43 -7.88 15.77 7.02
N GLY A 44 -6.58 15.60 7.25
CA GLY A 44 -5.53 15.46 6.22
C GLY A 44 -6.04 14.83 4.94
N ARG A 45 -6.37 15.66 3.93
CA ARG A 45 -6.73 15.13 2.61
C ARG A 45 -5.49 14.44 2.08
N LEU A 46 -5.48 13.12 2.09
CA LEU A 46 -4.57 12.33 1.28
C LEU A 46 -4.84 12.71 -0.17
N ARG A 47 -4.04 13.64 -0.69
CA ARG A 47 -4.03 13.97 -2.11
C ARG A 47 -3.29 12.83 -2.79
N SER A 48 -4.06 11.86 -3.26
CA SER A 48 -3.57 10.79 -4.11
C SER A 48 -3.09 11.40 -5.42
N ASP A 49 -1.81 11.23 -5.76
CA ASP A 49 -1.19 11.72 -6.99
C ASP A 49 -0.39 10.60 -7.63
N LYS A 50 -0.44 10.48 -8.96
CA LYS A 50 0.33 9.47 -9.71
C LYS A 50 1.80 9.45 -9.30
N ALA A 51 2.43 10.62 -9.13
CA ALA A 51 3.84 10.71 -8.78
C ALA A 51 4.16 10.06 -7.43
N VAL A 52 3.25 10.14 -6.45
CA VAL A 52 3.42 9.51 -5.14
C VAL A 52 3.36 7.98 -5.26
N TRP A 53 2.41 7.47 -6.04
CA TRP A 53 2.28 6.03 -6.31
C TRP A 53 3.46 5.48 -7.12
N SER A 54 3.87 6.17 -8.18
CA SER A 54 5.06 5.82 -8.98
C SER A 54 6.31 5.78 -8.11
N LYS A 55 6.53 6.81 -7.29
CA LYS A 55 7.67 6.87 -6.37
C LYS A 55 7.66 5.74 -5.33
N ALA A 56 6.49 5.36 -4.83
CA ALA A 56 6.37 4.21 -3.94
C ALA A 56 6.74 2.91 -4.69
N GLY A 57 6.29 2.75 -5.94
CA GLY A 57 6.67 1.61 -6.79
C GLY A 57 8.17 1.54 -7.05
N GLU A 58 8.80 2.67 -7.37
CA GLU A 58 10.25 2.79 -7.54
C GLU A 58 11.01 2.42 -6.26
N ALA A 59 10.55 2.88 -5.09
CA ALA A 59 11.18 2.56 -3.82
C ALA A 59 11.12 1.04 -3.51
N VAL A 60 9.99 0.40 -3.81
CA VAL A 60 9.83 -1.05 -3.67
C VAL A 60 10.71 -1.80 -4.66
N GLY A 61 10.83 -1.33 -5.91
CA GLY A 61 11.78 -1.87 -6.89
C GLY A 61 13.23 -1.73 -6.41
N GLY A 62 13.58 -0.59 -5.81
CA GLY A 62 14.89 -0.37 -5.21
C GLY A 62 15.20 -1.34 -4.06
N LEU A 63 14.21 -1.73 -3.26
CA LEU A 63 14.38 -2.76 -2.21
C LEU A 63 14.73 -4.12 -2.83
N ARG A 64 14.05 -4.53 -3.89
CA ARG A 64 14.39 -5.75 -4.65
C ARG A 64 15.83 -5.71 -5.13
N ASP A 65 16.22 -4.63 -5.79
CA ASP A 65 17.56 -4.50 -6.38
C ASP A 65 18.66 -4.53 -5.31
N ASN A 66 18.45 -3.82 -4.19
CA ASN A 66 19.37 -3.85 -3.05
C ASN A 66 19.52 -5.26 -2.47
N THR A 67 18.41 -5.97 -2.31
CA THR A 67 18.41 -7.33 -1.74
C THR A 67 19.09 -8.31 -2.71
N GLY A 68 18.86 -8.18 -4.01
CA GLY A 68 19.54 -8.96 -5.04
C GLY A 68 21.06 -8.73 -5.05
N ARG A 69 21.50 -7.47 -4.92
CA ARG A 69 22.93 -7.14 -4.78
C ARG A 69 23.56 -7.77 -3.54
N ALA A 70 22.90 -7.68 -2.39
CA ALA A 70 23.38 -8.28 -1.15
C ALA A 70 23.55 -9.82 -1.29
N LEU A 71 22.63 -10.50 -1.99
CA LEU A 71 22.76 -11.93 -2.27
C LEU A 71 23.95 -12.23 -3.20
N ALA A 72 24.18 -11.40 -4.22
CA ALA A 72 25.31 -11.55 -5.13
C ALA A 72 26.65 -11.35 -4.40
N GLU A 73 26.74 -10.36 -3.52
CA GLU A 73 27.91 -10.12 -2.66
C GLU A 73 28.14 -11.29 -1.69
N LEU A 74 27.07 -11.83 -1.08
CA LEU A 74 27.16 -13.01 -0.23
C LEU A 74 27.68 -14.23 -0.99
N LYS A 75 27.24 -14.42 -2.25
CA LYS A 75 27.76 -15.48 -3.13
C LYS A 75 29.25 -15.28 -3.43
N ALA A 76 29.63 -14.06 -3.79
CA ALA A 76 31.00 -13.73 -4.13
C ALA A 76 31.94 -13.94 -2.93
N GLY A 77 31.53 -13.52 -1.73
CA GLY A 77 32.27 -13.71 -0.48
C GLY A 77 32.46 -15.18 -0.06
N GLN A 78 31.73 -16.11 -0.67
CA GLN A 78 31.88 -17.56 -0.46
C GLN A 78 32.77 -18.24 -1.50
N THR A 79 33.32 -17.48 -2.44
CA THR A 79 34.27 -18.01 -3.43
C THR A 79 35.52 -18.55 -2.73
N GLY A 80 35.97 -19.74 -3.12
CA GLY A 80 37.16 -20.38 -2.54
C GLY A 80 36.89 -21.23 -1.30
N LEU A 81 35.66 -21.20 -0.76
CA LEU A 81 35.22 -22.21 0.19
C LEU A 81 35.06 -23.54 -0.54
N GLY A 82 35.87 -24.54 -0.19
CA GLY A 82 35.79 -25.88 -0.79
C GLY A 82 34.37 -26.46 -0.62
N LYS A 83 33.82 -27.06 -1.68
CA LYS A 83 32.44 -27.60 -1.69
C LYS A 83 32.26 -28.93 -0.94
N GLY A 84 33.06 -29.18 0.08
CA GLY A 84 33.21 -30.51 0.68
C GLY A 84 32.85 -30.57 2.17
N PRO A 85 32.37 -31.72 2.66
CA PRO A 85 32.07 -31.95 4.09
C PRO A 85 33.32 -31.90 5.00
N GLY A 86 34.53 -31.76 4.43
CA GLY A 86 35.77 -31.64 5.18
C GLY A 86 35.91 -30.34 5.99
N CYS A 87 35.04 -29.35 5.77
CA CYS A 87 34.96 -28.14 6.58
C CYS A 87 33.49 -27.84 6.96
N LEU A 88 33.14 -28.09 8.22
CA LEU A 88 31.78 -27.86 8.74
C LEU A 88 31.35 -26.40 8.60
N THR A 89 32.27 -25.45 8.76
CA THR A 89 32.00 -24.02 8.59
C THR A 89 31.62 -23.68 7.15
N ALA A 90 32.31 -24.25 6.16
CA ALA A 90 32.00 -24.04 4.74
C ALA A 90 30.61 -24.62 4.39
N ALA A 91 30.28 -25.80 4.90
CA ALA A 91 28.95 -26.38 4.74
C ALA A 91 27.85 -25.53 5.39
N ALA A 92 28.10 -24.98 6.58
CA ALA A 92 27.17 -24.07 7.25
C ALA A 92 26.96 -22.76 6.47
N GLN A 93 28.03 -22.17 5.92
CA GLN A 93 27.94 -20.97 5.08
C GLN A 93 27.11 -21.21 3.81
N GLN A 94 27.28 -22.36 3.16
CA GLN A 94 26.45 -22.75 2.02
C GLN A 94 24.98 -22.91 2.42
N GLY A 95 24.69 -23.51 3.57
CA GLY A 95 23.31 -23.62 4.07
C GLY A 95 22.66 -22.26 4.33
N VAL A 96 23.42 -21.30 4.87
CA VAL A 96 22.95 -19.91 5.03
C VAL A 96 22.70 -19.26 3.68
N TYR A 97 23.60 -19.44 2.70
CA TYR A 97 23.39 -18.94 1.33
C TYR A 97 22.09 -19.45 0.73
N ASP A 98 21.88 -20.77 0.74
CA ASP A 98 20.70 -21.40 0.14
C ASP A 98 19.41 -20.91 0.83
N SER A 99 19.45 -20.67 2.14
CA SER A 99 18.31 -20.10 2.87
C SER A 99 18.04 -18.65 2.46
N TRP A 100 19.09 -17.84 2.31
CA TRP A 100 18.97 -16.45 1.88
C TRP A 100 18.49 -16.35 0.43
N GLU A 101 19.03 -17.16 -0.47
CA GLU A 101 18.63 -17.20 -1.88
C GLU A 101 17.12 -17.41 -2.04
N ARG A 102 16.55 -18.39 -1.34
CA ARG A 102 15.10 -18.63 -1.34
C ARG A 102 14.32 -17.41 -0.86
N ARG A 103 14.72 -16.82 0.27
CA ARG A 103 14.03 -15.66 0.84
C ARG A 103 14.12 -14.42 -0.06
N VAL A 104 15.27 -14.18 -0.66
CA VAL A 104 15.47 -13.05 -1.59
C VAL A 104 14.63 -13.23 -2.85
N LYS A 105 14.44 -14.47 -3.33
CA LYS A 105 13.52 -14.75 -4.42
C LYS A 105 12.09 -14.36 -4.06
N ASP A 106 11.59 -14.79 -2.90
CA ASP A 106 10.23 -14.46 -2.44
C ASP A 106 10.05 -12.94 -2.28
N ILE A 107 11.04 -12.25 -1.69
CA ILE A 107 11.04 -10.78 -1.57
C ILE A 107 11.02 -10.13 -2.95
N SER A 108 11.79 -10.64 -3.91
CA SER A 108 11.86 -10.07 -5.26
C SER A 108 10.52 -10.18 -5.98
N GLU A 109 9.85 -11.33 -5.89
CA GLU A 109 8.52 -11.54 -6.49
C GLU A 109 7.46 -10.63 -5.86
N LEU A 110 7.47 -10.50 -4.52
CA LEU A 110 6.57 -9.60 -3.80
C LEU A 110 6.83 -8.13 -4.16
N CYS A 111 8.08 -7.71 -4.22
CA CYS A 111 8.47 -6.35 -4.61
C CYS A 111 8.06 -6.03 -6.04
N ASP A 112 8.32 -6.94 -7.00
CA ASP A 112 7.93 -6.76 -8.40
C ASP A 112 6.39 -6.64 -8.52
N GLY A 113 5.65 -7.51 -7.83
CA GLY A 113 4.19 -7.46 -7.81
C GLY A 113 3.66 -6.15 -7.21
N LEU A 114 4.19 -5.75 -6.05
CA LEU A 114 3.77 -4.54 -5.35
C LEU A 114 4.13 -3.27 -6.15
N ALA A 115 5.33 -3.20 -6.74
CA ALA A 115 5.73 -2.09 -7.59
C ALA A 115 4.76 -1.93 -8.78
N GLY A 116 4.38 -3.03 -9.43
CA GLY A 116 3.40 -3.03 -10.51
C GLY A 116 2.01 -2.55 -10.07
N VAL A 117 1.52 -3.00 -8.91
CA VAL A 117 0.24 -2.56 -8.34
C VAL A 117 0.25 -1.06 -8.02
N LEU A 118 1.34 -0.56 -7.44
CA LEU A 118 1.48 0.86 -7.11
C LEU A 118 1.46 1.73 -8.38
N GLU A 119 2.25 1.38 -9.39
CA GLU A 119 2.26 2.12 -10.67
C GLU A 119 0.90 2.08 -11.36
N LYS A 120 0.24 0.91 -11.40
CA LYS A 120 -1.11 0.80 -11.98
C LYS A 120 -2.11 1.68 -11.24
N THR A 121 -2.09 1.68 -9.91
CA THR A 121 -2.98 2.50 -9.09
C THR A 121 -2.79 3.99 -9.37
N GLY A 122 -1.55 4.45 -9.48
CA GLY A 122 -1.25 5.83 -9.85
C GLY A 122 -1.80 6.21 -11.23
N ASN A 123 -1.66 5.34 -12.22
CA ASN A 123 -2.19 5.53 -13.57
C ASN A 123 -3.73 5.58 -13.60
N ASP A 124 -4.38 4.63 -12.94
CA ASP A 124 -5.85 4.55 -12.90
C ASP A 124 -6.46 5.77 -12.17
N GLN A 125 -5.82 6.23 -11.09
CA GLN A 125 -6.23 7.45 -10.40
C GLN A 125 -6.10 8.68 -11.30
N LEU A 126 -4.96 8.85 -11.99
CA LEU A 126 -4.76 9.98 -12.90
C LEU A 126 -5.83 10.03 -13.99
N ARG A 127 -6.08 8.89 -14.64
CA ARG A 127 -7.10 8.78 -15.70
C ARG A 127 -8.49 9.14 -15.18
N THR A 128 -8.83 8.69 -13.98
CA THR A 128 -10.11 9.01 -13.33
C THR A 128 -10.22 10.51 -13.06
N ASP A 129 -9.18 11.12 -12.50
CA ASP A 129 -9.15 12.56 -12.19
C ASP A 129 -9.27 13.41 -13.46
N GLU A 130 -8.61 13.02 -14.55
CA GLU A 130 -8.71 13.70 -15.85
C GLU A 130 -10.11 13.60 -16.45
N ALA A 131 -10.74 12.40 -16.40
CA ALA A 131 -12.10 12.21 -16.86
C ALA A 131 -13.10 13.07 -16.07
N VAL A 132 -12.99 13.10 -14.75
CA VAL A 132 -13.83 13.95 -13.89
C VAL A 132 -13.63 15.44 -14.20
N LYS A 133 -12.39 15.90 -14.38
CA LYS A 133 -12.11 17.29 -14.77
C LYS A 133 -12.75 17.64 -16.12
N ALA A 134 -12.71 16.73 -17.09
CA ALA A 134 -13.32 16.94 -18.40
C ALA A 134 -14.85 17.09 -18.31
N GLU A 135 -15.52 16.22 -17.54
CA GLU A 135 -16.98 16.34 -17.34
C GLU A 135 -17.37 17.64 -16.61
N ILE A 136 -16.60 18.04 -15.59
CA ILE A 136 -16.82 19.33 -14.90
C ILE A 136 -16.64 20.51 -15.88
N ALA A 137 -15.64 20.45 -16.77
CA ALA A 137 -15.44 21.49 -17.77
C ALA A 137 -16.63 21.60 -18.74
N LYS A 138 -17.22 20.48 -19.16
CA LYS A 138 -18.44 20.47 -20.00
C LYS A 138 -19.63 21.14 -19.30
N LEU A 139 -19.84 20.85 -18.00
CA LEU A 139 -20.91 21.47 -17.22
C LEU A 139 -20.73 23.01 -17.11
N LYS A 140 -19.50 23.47 -16.89
CA LYS A 140 -19.19 24.91 -16.84
C LYS A 140 -19.53 25.62 -18.16
N VAL A 141 -19.19 25.01 -19.30
CA VAL A 141 -19.51 25.58 -20.63
C VAL A 141 -21.01 25.64 -20.86
N GLY A 142 -21.78 24.62 -20.44
CA GLY A 142 -23.25 24.62 -20.56
C GLY A 142 -23.94 25.68 -19.71
N SER A 143 -23.40 26.00 -18.53
CA SER A 143 -23.97 27.01 -17.62
C SER A 143 -23.78 28.47 -18.07
N GLY A 144 -22.85 28.74 -19.00
CA GLY A 144 -22.61 30.09 -19.53
C GLY A 144 -23.61 30.54 -20.61
N GLY A 145 -24.47 29.64 -21.09
CA GLY A 145 -25.37 29.89 -22.23
C GLY A 145 -26.76 30.46 -21.88
N THR A 146 -27.14 30.54 -20.61
CA THR A 146 -28.46 31.05 -20.19
C THR A 146 -28.35 32.45 -19.60
N SER A 147 -27.91 33.42 -20.41
CA SER A 147 -28.10 34.85 -20.09
C SER A 147 -29.19 35.43 -21.01
N THR A 148 -30.42 35.37 -20.48
CA THR A 148 -31.54 36.29 -20.74
C THR A 148 -31.68 36.87 -22.14
N ALA A 149 -32.38 36.15 -23.00
CA ALA A 149 -33.23 36.75 -24.02
C ALA A 149 -34.68 36.59 -23.56
N ASP A 150 -35.24 37.56 -22.82
CA ASP A 150 -36.60 38.06 -23.03
C ASP A 150 -36.90 39.25 -22.11
N GLY A 151 -37.64 40.23 -22.61
CA GLY A 151 -38.07 41.40 -21.83
C GLY A 151 -38.08 42.74 -22.56
N ARG A 152 -38.37 42.76 -23.88
CA ARG A 152 -38.77 43.97 -24.60
C ARG A 152 -40.28 43.94 -24.84
N SER A 153 -41.03 44.72 -24.07
CA SER A 153 -42.40 45.22 -24.32
C SER A 153 -42.83 45.98 -23.06
N ARG A 154 -43.41 47.18 -23.04
CA ARG A 154 -43.80 48.20 -24.01
C ARG A 154 -43.77 49.53 -23.26
#